data_AF-A0A3P2A2L9-F1
#
_entry.id   AF-A0A3P2A2L9-F1
#
_cell.length_a   1.000
_cell.length_b   1.000
_cell.length_c   1.000
_cell.angle_alpha   90.00
_cell.angle_beta   90.00
_cell.angle_gamma   90.00
#
_symmetry.space_group_name_H-M   'P 1'
#
loop_
_entity.id
_entity.type
_entity.pdbx_description
1 polymer ?
#
loop_
_entity_poly.entity_id
_entity_poly.type
_entity_poly.pdbx_seq_one_letter_code
_entity_poly.pdbx_strand_id
1 'polypeptide(L)'
;MNTRKIREDLGRVKASCMRRDFERALFLTISALKELGGQAAPSDLRGDFRTAMSYLVADPEYKARIGEAGGASGGGQAALLAQGGQGGYQPGAESELLATLNKMYRAIKGQENEEEYQAALQRKLAMDHHLRDGRKKLAEGKPSEADAFFAEALALYRDETSIFGMMAKAMMDAGEYVRALGHVRAGLKVMPQNPDLLRMAEECAQLRQKT
;
A
#
# COMPACT_ATOMS: atom_id res chain seq x y z
N MET A 1 -7.01 -24.65 8.47
CA MET A 1 -7.63 -24.20 9.73
C MET A 1 -7.05 -24.99 10.90
N ASN A 2 -6.17 -24.38 11.69
CA ASN A 2 -5.62 -24.99 12.91
C ASN A 2 -6.39 -24.52 14.15
N THR A 3 -7.42 -25.26 14.53
CA THR A 3 -8.35 -24.90 15.63
C THR A 3 -7.66 -24.79 16.99
N ARG A 4 -6.63 -25.61 17.24
CA ARG A 4 -5.81 -25.55 18.46
C ARG A 4 -5.05 -24.22 18.55
N LYS A 5 -4.40 -23.82 17.46
CA LYS A 5 -3.68 -22.54 17.38
C LYS A 5 -4.62 -21.35 17.56
N ILE A 6 -5.81 -21.39 16.94
CA ILE A 6 -6.83 -20.33 17.10
C ILE A 6 -7.19 -20.15 18.57
N ARG A 7 -7.48 -21.23 19.31
CA ARG A 7 -7.81 -21.15 20.74
C ARG A 7 -6.66 -20.61 21.58
N GLU A 8 -5.44 -21.05 21.29
CA GLU A 8 -4.25 -20.59 22.01
C GLU A 8 -4.02 -19.08 21.78
N ASP A 9 -4.11 -18.63 20.54
CA ASP A 9 -3.97 -17.22 20.17
C ASP A 9 -5.04 -16.36 20.85
N LEU A 10 -6.32 -16.77 20.77
CA LEU A 10 -7.45 -16.07 21.40
C LEU A 10 -7.37 -16.05 22.94
N GLY A 11 -6.94 -17.17 23.55
CA GLY A 11 -6.75 -17.25 25.00
C GLY A 11 -5.68 -16.29 25.54
N ARG A 12 -4.72 -15.89 24.70
CA ARG A 12 -3.64 -14.94 25.03
C ARG A 12 -4.01 -13.47 24.83
N VAL A 13 -5.13 -13.18 24.17
CA VAL A 13 -5.61 -11.81 23.94
C VAL A 13 -5.87 -11.09 25.27
N LYS A 14 -6.61 -11.73 26.18
CA LYS A 14 -6.90 -11.20 27.52
C LYS A 14 -5.63 -10.79 28.26
N ALA A 15 -4.63 -11.67 28.29
CA ALA A 15 -3.38 -11.42 29.01
C ALA A 15 -2.58 -10.26 28.38
N SER A 16 -2.64 -10.11 27.05
CA SER A 16 -1.98 -9.01 26.33
C SER A 16 -2.65 -7.67 26.63
N CYS A 17 -3.99 -7.60 26.58
CA CYS A 17 -4.76 -6.42 26.98
C CYS A 17 -4.50 -6.02 28.46
N MET A 18 -4.46 -6.99 29.37
CA MET A 18 -4.15 -6.73 30.79
C MET A 18 -2.74 -6.16 31.01
N ARG A 19 -1.80 -6.46 30.11
CA ARG A 19 -0.43 -5.93 30.13
C ARG A 19 -0.29 -4.60 29.38
N ARG A 20 -1.39 -4.01 28.89
CA ARG A 20 -1.41 -2.81 28.03
C ARG A 20 -0.59 -3.00 26.74
N ASP A 21 -0.48 -4.23 26.26
CA ASP A 21 0.17 -4.56 25.00
C ASP A 21 -0.92 -4.78 23.94
N PHE A 22 -1.54 -3.65 23.53
CA PHE A 22 -2.65 -3.64 22.58
C PHE A 22 -2.22 -4.13 21.19
N GLU A 23 -1.01 -3.77 20.77
CA GLU A 23 -0.41 -4.22 19.50
C GLU A 23 -0.39 -5.76 19.42
N ARG A 24 0.09 -6.42 20.48
CA ARG A 24 0.14 -7.88 20.55
C ARG A 24 -1.24 -8.50 20.62
N ALA A 25 -2.16 -7.90 21.38
CA ALA A 25 -3.55 -8.38 21.46
C ALA A 25 -4.24 -8.35 20.08
N LEU A 26 -4.00 -7.28 19.31
CA LEU A 26 -4.52 -7.10 17.96
C LEU A 26 -3.90 -8.12 16.99
N PHE A 27 -2.58 -8.31 17.05
CA PHE A 27 -1.87 -9.30 16.23
C PHE A 27 -2.39 -10.73 16.45
N LEU A 28 -2.57 -11.15 17.70
CA LEU A 28 -3.08 -12.48 18.04
C LEU A 28 -4.49 -12.71 17.48
N THR A 29 -5.34 -11.68 17.54
CA THR A 29 -6.71 -11.75 17.02
C THR A 29 -6.73 -11.81 15.49
N ILE A 30 -5.85 -11.04 14.82
CA ILE A 30 -5.65 -11.09 13.36
C ILE A 30 -5.12 -12.47 12.93
N SER A 31 -4.15 -13.03 13.67
CA SER A 31 -3.60 -14.37 13.44
C SER A 31 -4.72 -15.42 13.49
N ALA A 32 -5.55 -15.39 14.53
CA ALA A 32 -6.69 -16.29 14.68
C ALA A 32 -7.71 -16.17 13.54
N LEU A 33 -8.03 -14.95 13.10
CA LEU A 33 -8.95 -14.71 11.97
C LEU A 33 -8.37 -15.15 10.61
N LYS A 34 -7.05 -14.97 10.39
CA LYS A 34 -6.38 -15.43 9.16
C LYS A 34 -6.40 -16.96 9.03
N GLU A 35 -6.28 -17.68 10.15
CA GLU A 35 -6.34 -19.15 10.18
C GLU A 35 -7.70 -19.73 9.77
N LEU A 36 -8.77 -18.92 9.81
CA LEU A 36 -10.09 -19.28 9.28
C LEU A 36 -10.16 -19.22 7.74
N GLY A 37 -9.20 -18.56 7.08
CA GLY A 37 -9.13 -18.51 5.62
C GLY A 37 -10.36 -17.90 4.94
N GLY A 38 -11.06 -16.99 5.61
CA GLY A 38 -12.30 -16.37 5.10
C GLY A 38 -13.57 -17.20 5.30
N GLN A 39 -13.49 -18.34 6.01
CA GLN A 39 -14.66 -19.10 6.42
C GLN A 39 -15.27 -18.54 7.71
N ALA A 40 -16.59 -18.69 7.88
CA ALA A 40 -17.24 -18.36 9.14
C ALA A 40 -16.71 -19.25 10.27
N ALA A 41 -16.55 -18.69 11.47
CA ALA A 41 -15.97 -19.47 12.56
C ALA A 41 -16.90 -20.65 12.95
N PRO A 42 -16.33 -21.85 13.17
CA PRO A 42 -17.05 -22.98 13.75
C PRO A 42 -17.74 -22.60 15.07
N SER A 43 -18.89 -23.21 15.35
CA SER A 43 -19.68 -22.98 16.57
C SER A 43 -18.84 -22.92 17.84
N ASP A 44 -17.85 -23.81 17.92
CA ASP A 44 -17.03 -24.07 19.10
C ASP A 44 -15.92 -23.04 19.32
N LEU A 45 -15.75 -22.09 18.38
CA LEU A 45 -14.76 -21.00 18.44
C LEU A 45 -15.42 -19.63 18.52
N ARG A 46 -16.73 -19.52 18.21
CA ARG A 46 -17.47 -18.25 18.25
C ARG A 46 -17.47 -17.60 19.63
N GLY A 47 -17.50 -18.42 20.69
CA GLY A 47 -17.40 -17.95 22.08
C GLY A 47 -16.04 -17.35 22.41
N ASP A 48 -14.97 -17.97 21.91
CA ASP A 48 -13.59 -17.50 22.10
C ASP A 48 -13.37 -16.18 21.36
N PHE A 49 -13.84 -16.04 20.12
CA PHE A 49 -13.78 -14.79 19.36
C PHE A 49 -14.58 -13.67 20.04
N ARG A 50 -15.80 -13.95 20.51
CA ARG A 50 -16.60 -12.97 21.24
C ARG A 50 -15.88 -12.47 22.50
N THR A 51 -15.24 -13.38 23.21
CA THR A 51 -14.49 -13.07 24.43
C THR A 51 -13.23 -12.26 24.12
N ALA A 52 -12.45 -12.64 23.11
CA ALA A 52 -11.26 -11.87 22.70
C ALA A 52 -11.64 -10.45 22.24
N MET A 53 -12.71 -10.32 21.46
CA MET A 53 -13.20 -9.02 20.99
C MET A 53 -13.70 -8.13 22.12
N SER A 54 -14.34 -8.68 23.16
CA SER A 54 -14.79 -7.86 24.29
C SER A 54 -13.60 -7.26 25.06
N TYR A 55 -12.49 -7.99 25.21
CA TYR A 55 -11.27 -7.45 25.81
C TYR A 55 -10.60 -6.40 24.92
N LEU A 56 -10.55 -6.60 23.60
CA LEU A 56 -10.01 -5.60 22.68
C LEU A 56 -10.81 -4.31 22.69
N VAL A 57 -12.14 -4.40 22.63
CA VAL A 57 -13.05 -3.23 22.61
C VAL A 57 -13.03 -2.47 23.93
N ALA A 58 -12.79 -3.17 25.04
CA ALA A 58 -12.62 -2.56 26.36
C ALA A 58 -11.30 -1.79 26.49
N ASP A 59 -10.32 -2.01 25.62
CA ASP A 59 -9.05 -1.30 25.62
C ASP A 59 -9.24 0.17 25.18
N PRO A 60 -8.73 1.17 25.93
CA PRO A 60 -8.81 2.57 25.55
C PRO A 60 -8.20 2.87 24.17
N GLU A 61 -7.15 2.17 23.76
CA GLU A 61 -6.52 2.38 22.44
C GLU A 61 -7.43 1.97 21.30
N TYR A 62 -8.28 0.96 21.49
CA TYR A 62 -9.25 0.54 20.48
C TYR A 62 -10.22 1.66 20.10
N LYS A 63 -10.75 2.36 21.11
CA LYS A 63 -11.70 3.47 20.88
C LYS A 63 -11.05 4.68 20.21
N ALA A 64 -9.78 4.95 20.51
CA ALA A 64 -9.03 6.01 19.84
C ALA A 64 -8.82 5.70 18.35
N ARG A 65 -8.45 4.45 18.03
CA ARG A 65 -8.06 4.04 16.67
C ARG A 65 -9.20 3.61 15.76
N ILE A 66 -10.34 3.17 16.31
CA ILE A 66 -11.50 2.79 15.48
C ILE A 66 -12.06 4.00 14.70
N GLY A 67 -11.94 5.20 15.26
CA GLY A 67 -12.29 6.46 14.58
C GLY A 67 -11.37 6.76 13.39
N GLU A 68 -10.05 6.63 13.59
CA GLU A 68 -9.01 6.85 12.56
C GLU A 68 -9.06 5.80 11.45
N ALA A 69 -9.35 4.55 11.78
CA ALA A 69 -9.52 3.47 10.82
C ALA A 69 -10.78 3.61 9.93
N GLY A 70 -11.57 4.68 10.09
CA GLY A 70 -12.77 4.95 9.29
C GLY A 70 -14.03 4.25 9.79
N GLY A 71 -14.03 3.74 11.02
CA GLY A 71 -15.17 3.05 11.62
C GLY A 71 -16.26 3.98 12.15
N ALA A 72 -16.02 5.28 12.32
CA ALA A 72 -17.05 6.18 12.84
C ALA A 72 -18.17 6.52 11.83
N SER A 73 -17.91 6.39 10.52
CA SER A 73 -18.86 6.76 9.45
C SER A 73 -19.28 5.62 8.52
N GLY A 74 -18.64 4.46 8.60
CA GLY A 74 -19.05 3.24 7.88
C GLY A 74 -19.63 2.24 8.87
N GLY A 75 -20.90 1.86 8.69
CA GLY A 75 -21.66 0.96 9.57
C GLY A 75 -21.16 -0.49 9.65
N GLY A 76 -19.85 -0.68 9.79
CA GLY A 76 -19.21 -1.98 9.92
C GLY A 76 -19.20 -2.49 11.36
N GLN A 77 -19.07 -3.81 11.51
CA GLN A 77 -19.28 -4.50 12.78
C GLN A 77 -18.32 -4.06 13.91
N ALA A 78 -17.10 -3.63 13.57
CA ALA A 78 -16.14 -3.09 14.52
C ALA A 78 -16.58 -1.75 15.14
N ALA A 79 -17.35 -0.93 14.39
CA ALA A 79 -17.96 0.29 14.88
C ALA A 79 -19.17 0.01 15.80
N LEU A 80 -19.98 -0.98 15.44
CA LEU A 80 -21.09 -1.46 16.28
C LEU A 80 -20.60 -2.01 17.63
N LEU A 81 -19.47 -2.72 17.63
CA LEU A 81 -18.81 -3.20 18.85
C LEU A 81 -18.33 -2.03 19.74
N ALA A 82 -17.87 -0.92 19.14
CA ALA A 82 -17.39 0.25 19.87
C ALA A 82 -18.52 1.08 20.54
N GLN A 83 -19.74 1.06 20.00
CA GLN A 83 -20.88 1.87 20.46
C GLN A 83 -21.71 1.25 21.59
N GLY A 84 -21.25 0.16 22.22
CA GLY A 84 -21.92 -0.43 23.39
C GLY A 84 -23.33 -1.00 23.11
N GLY A 85 -23.73 -1.09 21.84
CA GLY A 85 -24.94 -1.81 21.44
C GLY A 85 -24.71 -3.31 21.55
N GLN A 86 -25.76 -4.06 21.84
CA GLN A 86 -25.78 -5.53 22.05
C GLN A 86 -25.27 -6.39 20.86
N GLY A 87 -24.59 -5.82 19.86
CA GLY A 87 -23.98 -6.49 18.73
C GLY A 87 -22.58 -7.00 19.04
N GLY A 88 -22.48 -8.07 19.84
CA GLY A 88 -21.25 -8.86 19.92
C GLY A 88 -20.89 -9.47 18.56
N TYR A 89 -19.63 -9.89 18.40
CA TYR A 89 -19.11 -10.65 17.25
C TYR A 89 -20.19 -11.49 16.55
N GLN A 90 -20.48 -11.19 15.27
CA GLN A 90 -21.44 -11.96 14.49
C GLN A 90 -20.71 -12.94 13.56
N PRO A 91 -21.08 -14.23 13.59
CA PRO A 91 -20.56 -15.20 12.63
C PRO A 91 -20.91 -14.79 11.19
N GLY A 92 -19.96 -14.89 10.27
CA GLY A 92 -20.10 -14.49 8.86
C GLY A 92 -19.46 -13.13 8.53
N ALA A 93 -19.13 -12.30 9.52
CA ALA A 93 -18.49 -11.00 9.33
C ALA A 93 -16.97 -11.03 9.61
N GLU A 94 -16.36 -12.22 9.71
CA GLU A 94 -14.94 -12.40 10.05
C GLU A 94 -14.00 -11.74 9.04
N SER A 95 -14.38 -11.75 7.75
CA SER A 95 -13.58 -11.13 6.68
C SER A 95 -13.55 -9.61 6.82
N GLU A 96 -14.70 -9.00 7.12
CA GLU A 96 -14.82 -7.57 7.35
C GLU A 96 -14.08 -7.15 8.64
N LEU A 97 -14.28 -7.92 9.73
CA LEU A 97 -13.57 -7.71 10.98
C LEU A 97 -12.05 -7.80 10.78
N LEU A 98 -11.58 -8.80 10.05
CA LEU A 98 -10.17 -8.97 9.72
C LEU A 98 -9.63 -7.77 8.93
N ALA A 99 -10.40 -7.23 7.98
CA ALA A 99 -10.01 -6.03 7.24
C ALA A 99 -9.87 -4.81 8.16
N THR A 100 -10.82 -4.58 9.06
CA THR A 100 -10.75 -3.46 10.02
C THR A 100 -9.60 -3.61 11.01
N LEU A 101 -9.41 -4.79 11.59
CA LEU A 101 -8.32 -5.04 12.54
C LEU A 101 -6.94 -4.89 11.86
N ASN A 102 -6.78 -5.37 10.61
CA ASN A 102 -5.54 -5.17 9.85
C ASN A 102 -5.27 -3.68 9.58
N LYS A 103 -6.29 -2.89 9.27
CA LYS A 103 -6.13 -1.45 9.06
C LYS A 103 -5.63 -0.75 10.33
N MET A 104 -6.24 -1.06 11.49
CA MET A 104 -5.77 -0.54 12.79
C MET A 104 -4.34 -1.01 13.11
N TYR A 105 -4.01 -2.27 12.83
CA TYR A 105 -2.66 -2.79 13.08
C TYR A 105 -1.60 -2.11 12.22
N ARG A 106 -1.90 -1.84 10.94
CA ARG A 106 -1.03 -1.08 10.03
C ARG A 106 -0.84 0.36 10.51
N ALA A 107 -1.90 1.00 11.01
CA ALA A 107 -1.82 2.33 11.62
C ALA A 107 -0.90 2.35 12.85
N ILE A 108 -1.02 1.36 13.75
CA ILE A 108 -0.15 1.24 14.93
C ILE A 108 1.32 1.03 14.53
N LYS A 109 1.58 0.21 13.50
CA LYS A 109 2.94 -0.05 13.01
C LYS A 109 3.55 1.09 12.19
N GLY A 110 2.80 2.17 11.90
CA GLY A 110 3.25 3.22 10.98
C GLY A 110 3.37 2.76 9.53
N GLN A 111 2.73 1.64 9.19
CA GLN A 111 2.75 0.99 7.88
C GLN A 111 1.55 1.39 7.01
N GLU A 112 0.82 2.46 7.35
CA GLU A 112 -0.30 2.97 6.52
C GLU A 112 0.13 3.28 5.08
N ASN A 113 1.40 3.61 4.89
CA ASN A 113 1.98 3.93 3.60
C ASN A 113 2.74 2.76 2.96
N GLU A 114 2.83 1.59 3.62
CA GLU A 114 3.39 0.40 2.98
C GLU A 114 2.34 -0.17 2.02
N GLU A 115 2.60 0.02 0.74
CA GLU A 115 1.86 -0.69 -0.27
C GLU A 115 2.19 -2.17 -0.18
N GLU A 116 1.14 -2.98 -0.32
CA GLU A 116 1.29 -4.43 -0.33
C GLU A 116 2.24 -4.85 -1.45
N TYR A 117 3.16 -5.76 -1.15
CA TYR A 117 4.21 -6.18 -2.09
C TYR A 117 3.69 -6.49 -3.50
N GLN A 118 2.54 -7.16 -3.60
CA GLN A 118 1.91 -7.47 -4.88
C GLN A 118 1.44 -6.22 -5.62
N ALA A 119 0.83 -5.25 -4.93
CA ALA A 119 0.43 -3.98 -5.54
C ALA A 119 1.66 -3.17 -6.02
N ALA A 120 2.73 -3.14 -5.21
CA ALA A 120 3.99 -2.49 -5.59
C ALA A 120 4.60 -3.14 -6.83
N LEU A 121 4.60 -4.47 -6.89
CA LEU A 121 5.08 -5.23 -8.03
C LEU A 121 4.25 -4.93 -9.29
N GLN A 122 2.92 -4.97 -9.19
CA GLN A 122 2.04 -4.68 -10.32
C GLN A 122 2.23 -3.25 -10.85
N ARG A 123 2.38 -2.27 -9.95
CA ARG A 123 2.65 -0.89 -10.37
C ARG A 123 3.98 -0.78 -11.12
N LYS A 124 5.05 -1.40 -10.60
CA LYS A 124 6.37 -1.37 -11.26
C LYS A 124 6.33 -2.05 -12.64
N LEU A 125 5.65 -3.20 -12.75
CA LEU A 125 5.48 -3.88 -14.03
C LEU A 125 4.68 -3.04 -15.04
N ALA A 126 3.61 -2.38 -14.60
CA ALA A 126 2.82 -1.49 -15.45
C ALA A 126 3.67 -0.28 -15.90
N MET A 127 4.42 0.33 -14.99
CA MET A 127 5.34 1.43 -15.31
C MET A 127 6.40 1.01 -16.34
N ASP A 128 7.01 -0.17 -16.18
CA ASP A 128 7.98 -0.72 -17.13
C ASP A 128 7.34 -1.00 -18.50
N HIS A 129 6.08 -1.43 -18.52
CA HIS A 129 5.34 -1.66 -19.77
C HIS A 129 5.16 -0.36 -20.55
N HIS A 130 4.69 0.71 -19.89
CA HIS A 130 4.54 2.01 -20.53
C HIS A 130 5.89 2.59 -21.02
N LEU A 131 6.97 2.42 -20.26
CA LEU A 131 8.31 2.83 -20.71
C LEU A 131 8.76 2.09 -21.97
N ARG A 132 8.47 0.79 -22.05
CA ARG A 132 8.79 -0.03 -23.24
C ARG A 132 7.98 0.42 -24.46
N ASP A 133 6.69 0.68 -24.27
CA ASP A 133 5.82 1.12 -25.36
C ASP A 133 6.19 2.52 -25.85
N GLY A 134 6.52 3.45 -24.94
CA GLY A 134 7.06 4.76 -25.30
C GLY A 134 8.35 4.66 -26.13
N ARG A 135 9.29 3.79 -25.72
CA ARG A 135 10.52 3.51 -26.51
C ARG A 135 10.22 2.93 -27.89
N LYS A 136 9.24 2.03 -27.99
CA LYS A 136 8.82 1.48 -29.28
C LYS A 136 8.27 2.58 -30.20
N LYS A 137 7.45 3.49 -29.67
CA LYS A 137 6.95 4.65 -30.43
C LYS A 137 8.05 5.59 -30.89
N LEU A 138 9.08 5.79 -30.09
CA LEU A 138 10.26 6.55 -30.51
C LEU A 138 11.00 5.87 -31.66
N ALA A 139 11.17 4.54 -31.61
CA ALA A 139 11.77 3.78 -32.72
C ALA A 139 10.92 3.83 -34.01
N GLU A 140 9.60 4.00 -33.89
CA GLU A 140 8.67 4.23 -35.01
C GLU A 140 8.69 5.69 -35.52
N GLY A 141 9.50 6.58 -34.94
CA GLY A 141 9.54 8.00 -35.30
C GLY A 141 8.32 8.80 -34.85
N LYS A 142 7.62 8.32 -33.80
CA LYS A 142 6.37 8.88 -33.27
C LYS A 142 6.55 9.44 -31.85
N PRO A 143 7.32 10.53 -31.69
CA PRO A 143 7.66 11.05 -30.36
C PRO A 143 6.45 11.58 -29.59
N SER A 144 5.41 12.08 -30.28
CA SER A 144 4.19 12.54 -29.61
C SER A 144 3.34 11.39 -29.05
N GLU A 145 3.36 10.21 -29.69
CA GLU A 145 2.75 9.01 -29.10
C GLU A 145 3.57 8.51 -27.91
N ALA A 146 4.91 8.63 -27.98
CA ALA A 146 5.79 8.25 -26.87
C ALA A 146 5.57 9.10 -25.61
N ASP A 147 5.30 10.41 -25.77
CA ASP A 147 4.99 11.30 -24.64
C ASP A 147 3.75 10.83 -23.86
N ALA A 148 2.74 10.29 -24.54
CA ALA A 148 1.55 9.76 -23.88
C ALA A 148 1.89 8.56 -22.99
N PHE A 149 2.63 7.59 -23.51
CA PHE A 149 3.10 6.44 -22.72
C PHE A 149 4.00 6.86 -21.56
N PHE A 150 4.88 7.83 -21.78
CA PHE A 150 5.74 8.37 -20.74
C PHE A 150 4.96 9.13 -19.65
N ALA A 151 3.88 9.82 -20.01
CA ALA A 151 2.97 10.42 -19.04
C ALA A 151 2.24 9.35 -18.20
N GLU A 152 1.81 8.24 -18.82
CA GLU A 152 1.21 7.11 -18.11
C GLU A 152 2.21 6.45 -17.15
N ALA A 153 3.47 6.27 -17.56
CA ALA A 153 4.53 5.78 -16.68
C ALA A 153 4.76 6.72 -15.48
N LEU A 154 4.77 8.04 -15.71
CA LEU A 154 4.89 9.05 -14.65
C LEU A 154 3.66 9.10 -13.74
N ALA A 155 2.47 8.75 -14.20
CA ALA A 155 1.29 8.65 -13.33
C ALA A 155 1.43 7.52 -12.29
N LEU A 156 2.26 6.52 -12.57
CA LEU A 156 2.59 5.41 -11.67
C LEU A 156 3.86 5.67 -10.83
N TYR A 157 4.51 6.82 -11.02
CA TYR A 157 5.69 7.19 -10.26
C TYR A 157 5.37 7.33 -8.77
N ARG A 158 6.24 6.75 -7.93
CA ARG A 158 6.17 6.90 -6.48
C ARG A 158 7.53 7.30 -5.90
N ASP A 159 8.53 6.45 -6.13
CA ASP A 159 9.87 6.58 -5.57
C ASP A 159 10.96 6.16 -6.57
N GLU A 160 10.60 5.60 -7.72
CA GLU A 160 11.54 5.18 -8.76
C GLU A 160 12.05 6.37 -9.57
N THR A 161 13.01 7.10 -9.01
CA THR A 161 13.54 8.33 -9.61
C THR A 161 14.37 8.09 -10.87
N SER A 162 14.81 6.86 -11.11
CA SER A 162 15.53 6.48 -12.34
C SER A 162 14.69 6.68 -13.61
N ILE A 163 13.36 6.72 -13.48
CA ILE A 163 12.42 6.91 -14.59
C ILE A 163 12.72 8.14 -15.45
N PHE A 164 13.11 9.26 -14.81
CA PHE A 164 13.41 10.50 -15.51
C PHE A 164 14.61 10.35 -16.44
N GLY A 165 15.67 9.68 -15.97
CA GLY A 165 16.86 9.39 -16.77
C GLY A 165 16.58 8.38 -17.89
N MET A 166 15.74 7.38 -17.62
CA MET A 166 15.35 6.39 -18.64
C MET A 166 14.55 7.00 -19.79
N MET A 167 13.63 7.92 -19.49
CA MET A 167 12.84 8.65 -20.48
C MET A 167 13.69 9.68 -21.23
N ALA A 168 14.53 10.44 -20.52
CA ALA A 168 15.47 11.38 -21.12
C ALA A 168 16.41 10.68 -22.11
N LYS A 169 17.04 9.57 -21.69
CA LYS A 169 17.92 8.78 -22.55
C LYS A 169 17.19 8.25 -23.78
N ALA A 170 15.98 7.71 -23.61
CA ALA A 170 15.19 7.22 -24.75
C ALA A 170 14.90 8.34 -25.77
N MET A 171 14.57 9.54 -25.30
CA MET A 171 14.36 10.71 -26.18
C MET A 171 15.65 11.17 -26.85
N MET A 172 16.78 11.17 -26.14
CA MET A 172 18.10 11.47 -26.73
C MET A 172 18.49 10.48 -27.82
N ASP A 173 18.32 9.18 -27.56
CA ASP A 173 18.60 8.10 -28.51
C ASP A 173 17.72 8.24 -29.78
N ALA A 174 16.54 8.85 -29.66
CA ALA A 174 15.62 9.16 -30.76
C ALA A 174 15.89 10.51 -31.46
N GLY A 175 16.87 11.30 -31.00
CA GLY A 175 17.17 12.64 -31.53
C GLY A 175 16.25 13.76 -31.02
N GLU A 176 15.34 13.47 -30.09
CA GLU A 176 14.36 14.42 -29.54
C GLU A 176 14.93 15.21 -28.35
N TYR A 177 16.03 15.94 -28.58
CA TYR A 177 16.81 16.59 -27.52
C TYR A 177 16.03 17.64 -26.71
N VAL A 178 15.07 18.33 -27.33
CA VAL A 178 14.22 19.31 -26.64
C VAL A 178 13.26 18.63 -25.65
N ARG A 179 12.66 17.49 -26.05
CA ARG A 179 11.79 16.69 -25.17
C ARG A 179 12.60 16.02 -24.07
N ALA A 180 13.77 15.48 -24.40
CA ALA A 180 14.72 14.92 -23.45
C ALA A 180 15.05 15.91 -22.31
N LEU A 181 15.37 17.17 -22.64
CA LEU A 181 15.61 18.23 -21.65
C LEU A 181 14.44 18.44 -20.69
N GLY A 182 13.20 18.28 -21.16
CA GLY A 182 12.01 18.34 -20.32
C GLY A 182 12.06 17.29 -19.20
N HIS A 183 12.36 16.04 -19.54
CA HIS A 183 12.48 14.94 -18.58
C HIS A 183 13.71 15.08 -17.68
N VAL A 184 14.85 15.52 -18.21
CA VAL A 184 16.06 15.80 -17.40
C VAL A 184 15.77 16.86 -16.34
N ARG A 185 15.13 17.98 -16.73
CA ARG A 185 14.76 19.05 -15.79
C ARG A 185 13.77 18.58 -14.74
N ALA A 186 12.78 17.76 -15.12
CA ALA A 186 11.86 17.16 -14.16
C ALA A 186 12.61 16.28 -13.14
N GLY A 187 13.55 15.45 -13.61
CA GLY A 187 14.39 14.63 -12.75
C GLY A 187 15.28 15.45 -11.83
N LEU A 188 15.91 16.53 -12.32
CA LEU A 188 16.77 17.41 -11.50
C LEU A 188 15.99 18.20 -10.45
N LYS A 189 14.69 18.47 -10.64
CA LYS A 189 13.85 19.04 -9.58
C LYS A 189 13.71 18.07 -8.39
N VAL A 190 13.67 16.77 -8.67
CA VAL A 190 13.55 15.72 -7.65
C VAL A 190 14.91 15.34 -7.09
N MET A 191 15.94 15.28 -7.93
CA MET A 191 17.32 14.91 -7.60
C MET A 191 18.31 15.96 -8.13
N PRO A 192 18.50 17.10 -7.44
CA PRO A 192 19.29 18.22 -7.96
C PRO A 192 20.76 17.91 -8.23
N GLN A 193 21.32 16.92 -7.53
CA GLN A 193 22.73 16.55 -7.61
C GLN A 193 22.96 15.22 -8.34
N ASN A 194 21.97 14.72 -9.09
CA ASN A 194 22.14 13.48 -9.84
C ASN A 194 23.14 13.69 -11.00
N PRO A 195 24.31 13.03 -10.98
CA PRO A 195 25.37 13.29 -11.96
C PRO A 195 24.97 12.87 -13.38
N ASP A 196 24.18 11.80 -13.54
CA ASP A 196 23.73 11.34 -14.84
C ASP A 196 22.78 12.33 -15.49
N LEU A 197 21.84 12.88 -14.73
CA LEU A 197 20.91 13.89 -15.24
C LEU A 197 21.62 15.20 -15.57
N LEU A 198 22.61 15.61 -14.79
CA LEU A 198 23.43 16.79 -15.09
C LEU A 198 24.21 16.59 -16.40
N ARG A 199 24.86 15.43 -16.57
CA ARG A 199 25.55 15.07 -17.82
C ARG A 199 24.60 15.06 -19.01
N MET A 200 23.42 14.45 -18.88
CA MET A 200 22.40 14.45 -19.94
C MET A 200 21.91 15.86 -20.29
N ALA A 201 21.83 16.77 -19.31
CA ALA A 201 21.45 18.16 -19.55
C ALA A 201 22.48 18.88 -20.44
N GLU A 202 23.77 18.70 -20.14
CA GLU A 202 24.88 19.24 -20.92
C GLU A 202 24.89 18.68 -22.35
N GLU A 203 24.75 17.36 -22.49
CA GLU A 203 24.71 16.68 -23.80
C GLU A 203 23.54 17.18 -24.66
N CYS A 204 22.34 17.27 -24.10
CA CYS A 204 21.18 17.80 -24.84
C CYS A 204 21.38 19.27 -25.24
N ALA A 205 22.02 20.08 -24.38
CA ALA A 205 22.29 21.49 -24.69
C ALA A 205 23.28 21.64 -25.85
N GLN A 206 24.32 20.79 -25.92
CA GLN A 206 25.28 20.78 -27.03
C GLN A 206 24.65 20.30 -28.34
N LEU A 207 23.86 19.23 -28.30
CA LEU A 207 23.24 18.65 -29.50
C LEU A 207 22.17 19.57 -30.09
N ARG A 208 21.44 20.30 -29.24
CA ARG A 208 20.50 21.34 -29.67
C ARG A 208 21.18 22.48 -30.45
N GLN A 209 22.44 22.81 -30.18
CA GLN A 209 23.16 23.86 -30.91
C GLN A 209 23.67 23.41 -32.29
N LYS A 210 23.74 22.09 -32.52
CA LYS A 210 24.23 21.49 -33.77
C LYS A 210 23.12 21.13 -34.76
N THR A 211 21.86 21.17 -34.32
CA THR A 211 20.67 20.84 -35.10
C THR A 211 19.97 22.13 -35.53
#